data_AF-A0A1M6ZYX9-F1
#
_entry.id   AF-A0A1M6ZYX9-F1
#
_cell.length_a   1.000
_cell.length_b   1.000
_cell.length_c   1.000
_cell.angle_alpha   90.00
_cell.angle_beta   90.00
_cell.angle_gamma   90.00
#
_symmetry.space_group_name_H-M   'P 1'
#
loop_
_entity.id
_entity.type
_entity.pdbx_description
1 polymer ?
#
loop_
_entity_poly.entity_id
_entity_poly.type
_entity_poly.pdbx_seq_one_letter_code
_entity_poly.pdbx_strand_id
1 'polypeptide(L)'
;MNKQMKTKLSLLIVMLTLLYCCQQKDWTGSNESGVSETSEISNRMVRKWFLLNRESDSIMASAKLTIEQQRKEVESHPPDEREYINSCIGEAQQHLDQLKKKVKYIRGFAIHIEKYDPALQHTIDSLKEDYLQEKNKLEDALKDF
;
A
#
# COMPACT_ATOMS: atom_id res chain seq x y z
N MET A 1 42.50 -22.28 11.91
CA MET A 1 41.54 -22.15 10.78
C MET A 1 40.39 -21.26 11.23
N ASN A 2 40.39 -20.00 10.80
CA ASN A 2 39.65 -18.88 11.43
C ASN A 2 38.13 -18.93 11.19
N LYS A 3 37.37 -18.49 12.21
CA LYS A 3 35.90 -18.42 12.26
C LYS A 3 35.28 -17.72 11.04
N GLN A 4 36.01 -16.75 10.44
CA GLN A 4 35.61 -16.04 9.22
C GLN A 4 35.61 -16.87 7.92
N MET A 5 36.48 -17.88 7.78
CA MET A 5 36.48 -18.73 6.56
C MET A 5 35.30 -19.71 6.55
N LYS A 6 34.85 -20.17 7.72
CA LYS A 6 33.73 -21.12 7.83
C LYS A 6 32.39 -20.50 7.43
N THR A 7 32.17 -19.22 7.74
CA THR A 7 30.93 -18.51 7.39
C THR A 7 30.79 -18.30 5.88
N LYS A 8 31.90 -18.03 5.19
CA LYS A 8 31.90 -17.85 3.73
C LYS A 8 31.69 -19.18 2.98
N LEU A 9 32.22 -20.29 3.50
CA LEU A 9 31.99 -21.62 2.93
C LEU A 9 30.52 -22.06 3.10
N SER A 10 29.92 -21.76 4.25
CA SER A 10 28.52 -22.10 4.53
C SER A 10 27.53 -21.37 3.62
N LEU A 11 27.81 -20.11 3.25
CA LEU A 11 26.97 -19.35 2.31
C LEU A 11 27.01 -19.92 0.89
N LEU A 12 28.15 -20.45 0.46
CA LEU A 12 28.28 -21.08 -0.87
C LEU A 12 27.50 -22.40 -0.97
N ILE A 13 27.45 -23.18 0.12
CA ILE A 13 26.70 -24.45 0.15
C ILE A 13 25.18 -24.21 0.09
N VAL A 14 24.68 -23.17 0.77
CA VAL A 14 23.25 -22.79 0.75
C VAL A 14 22.81 -22.27 -0.62
N MET A 15 23.68 -21.55 -1.33
CA MET A 15 23.38 -21.09 -2.69
C MET A 15 23.35 -22.25 -3.71
N LEU A 16 24.22 -23.26 -3.53
CA LEU A 16 24.23 -24.46 -4.38
C LEU A 16 23.00 -25.34 -4.16
N THR A 17 22.48 -25.49 -2.93
CA THR A 17 21.23 -26.21 -2.69
C THR A 17 20.01 -25.47 -3.24
N LEU A 18 19.97 -24.14 -3.14
CA LEU A 18 18.89 -23.34 -3.73
C LEU A 18 18.87 -23.44 -5.27
N LEU A 19 20.03 -23.49 -5.92
CA LEU A 19 20.12 -23.68 -7.37
C LEU A 19 19.79 -25.13 -7.79
N TYR A 20 20.12 -26.13 -6.97
CA TYR A 20 19.79 -27.53 -7.24
C TYR A 20 18.28 -27.81 -7.14
N CYS A 21 17.57 -27.15 -6.23
CA CYS A 21 16.10 -27.25 -6.14
C CYS A 21 15.37 -26.65 -7.35
N CYS A 22 16.02 -25.80 -8.14
CA CYS A 22 15.40 -25.19 -9.32
C CYS A 22 15.54 -26.01 -10.61
N GLN A 23 16.37 -27.07 -10.63
CA GLN A 23 16.62 -27.86 -11.85
C GLN A 23 15.90 -29.22 -11.89
N GLN A 24 15.25 -29.66 -10.81
CA GLN A 24 14.52 -30.93 -10.82
C GLN A 24 13.07 -30.73 -11.25
N LYS A 25 12.87 -30.34 -12.52
CA LYS A 25 11.56 -30.43 -13.16
C LYS A 25 11.72 -30.98 -14.57
N ASP A 26 11.88 -32.30 -14.66
CA ASP A 26 11.52 -33.06 -15.84
C ASP A 26 10.51 -34.16 -15.49
N TRP A 27 9.30 -33.91 -16.00
CA TRP A 27 8.28 -34.81 -16.53
C TRP A 27 8.18 -36.24 -16.01
N THR A 28 7.12 -36.51 -15.23
CA THR A 28 6.18 -37.63 -15.47
C THR A 28 5.01 -37.55 -14.49
N GLY A 29 3.78 -37.66 -15.01
CA GLY A 29 2.57 -37.89 -14.21
C GLY A 29 1.46 -36.91 -14.48
N SER A 30 0.68 -37.21 -15.53
CA SER A 30 -0.67 -36.70 -15.77
C SER A 30 -1.50 -36.56 -14.49
N ASN A 31 -1.93 -35.35 -14.13
CA ASN A 31 -3.34 -35.10 -13.87
C ASN A 31 -3.70 -33.59 -13.83
N GLU A 32 -4.73 -33.25 -14.59
CA GLU A 32 -5.67 -32.13 -14.40
C GLU A 32 -5.47 -31.18 -13.20
N SER A 33 -5.17 -29.90 -13.45
CA SER A 33 -5.74 -28.75 -12.70
C SER A 33 -5.16 -27.40 -13.17
N GLY A 34 -5.54 -26.95 -14.36
CA GLY A 34 -5.34 -25.55 -14.80
C GLY A 34 -6.18 -24.51 -14.03
N VAL A 35 -6.69 -24.85 -12.84
CA VAL A 35 -7.74 -24.09 -12.13
C VAL A 35 -7.26 -23.52 -10.78
N SER A 36 -6.08 -23.92 -10.27
CA SER A 36 -5.68 -23.59 -8.89
C SER A 36 -4.87 -22.29 -8.74
N GLU A 37 -3.84 -22.06 -9.57
CA GLU A 37 -2.92 -20.92 -9.41
C GLU A 37 -3.58 -19.55 -9.64
N THR A 38 -4.50 -19.46 -10.60
CA THR A 38 -5.23 -18.21 -10.90
C THR A 38 -6.19 -17.84 -9.77
N SER A 39 -6.76 -18.85 -9.08
CA SER A 39 -7.64 -18.65 -7.92
C SER A 39 -6.88 -18.13 -6.70
N GLU A 40 -5.65 -18.60 -6.49
CA GLU A 40 -4.80 -18.18 -5.36
C GLU A 40 -4.29 -16.74 -5.54
N ILE A 41 -3.85 -16.40 -6.76
CA ILE A 41 -3.44 -15.02 -7.11
C ILE A 41 -4.61 -14.05 -6.93
N SER A 42 -5.80 -14.42 -7.40
CA SER A 42 -7.03 -13.65 -7.23
C SER A 42 -7.34 -13.43 -5.74
N ASN A 43 -7.34 -14.49 -4.92
CA ASN A 43 -7.62 -14.40 -3.48
C ASN A 43 -6.62 -13.51 -2.74
N ARG A 44 -5.33 -13.63 -3.05
CA ARG A 44 -4.28 -12.80 -2.46
C ARG A 44 -4.48 -11.31 -2.79
N MET A 45 -4.84 -10.99 -4.02
CA MET A 45 -5.10 -9.61 -4.42
C MET A 45 -6.35 -9.03 -3.77
N VAL A 46 -7.45 -9.78 -3.73
CA VAL A 46 -8.69 -9.36 -3.05
C VAL A 46 -8.41 -9.04 -1.58
N ARG A 47 -7.63 -9.88 -0.88
CA ARG A 47 -7.22 -9.60 0.50
C ARG A 47 -6.38 -8.34 0.65
N LYS A 48 -5.36 -8.16 -0.20
CA LYS A 48 -4.53 -6.94 -0.21
C LYS A 48 -5.36 -5.69 -0.46
N TRP A 49 -6.30 -5.77 -1.40
CA TRP A 49 -7.18 -4.67 -1.75
C TRP A 49 -8.14 -4.33 -0.60
N PHE A 50 -8.74 -5.34 0.04
CA PHE A 50 -9.58 -5.15 1.22
C PHE A 50 -8.82 -4.49 2.38
N LEU A 51 -7.58 -4.92 2.63
CA LEU A 51 -6.72 -4.32 3.66
C LEU A 51 -6.41 -2.85 3.36
N LEU A 52 -6.00 -2.53 2.12
CA LEU A 52 -5.75 -1.16 1.69
C LEU A 52 -7.01 -0.30 1.81
N ASN A 53 -8.17 -0.85 1.44
CA ASN A 53 -9.43 -0.16 1.56
C ASN A 53 -9.75 0.19 3.02
N ARG A 54 -9.62 -0.78 3.93
CA ARG A 54 -9.83 -0.57 5.37
C ARG A 54 -8.85 0.45 5.96
N GLU A 55 -7.58 0.37 5.56
CA GLU A 55 -6.55 1.32 5.97
C GLU A 55 -6.90 2.73 5.50
N SER A 56 -7.32 2.88 4.23
CA SER A 56 -7.71 4.17 3.68
C SER A 56 -8.91 4.79 4.42
N ASP A 57 -9.92 3.99 4.80
CA ASP A 57 -11.05 4.46 5.59
C ASP A 57 -10.60 4.95 6.98
N SER A 58 -9.70 4.20 7.62
CA SER A 58 -9.14 4.57 8.92
C SER A 58 -8.35 5.88 8.83
N ILE A 59 -7.51 6.05 7.82
CA ILE A 59 -6.71 7.26 7.61
C ILE A 59 -7.62 8.46 7.34
N MET A 60 -8.57 8.33 6.42
CA MET A 60 -9.50 9.41 6.09
C MET A 60 -10.34 9.83 7.30
N ALA A 61 -10.80 8.87 8.11
CA ALA A 61 -11.55 9.16 9.33
C ALA A 61 -10.68 9.87 10.37
N SER A 62 -9.46 9.36 10.61
CA SER A 62 -8.52 9.99 11.56
C SER A 62 -8.16 11.40 11.13
N ALA A 63 -7.79 11.60 9.86
CA ALA A 63 -7.44 12.91 9.31
C ALA A 63 -8.58 13.91 9.45
N LYS A 64 -9.82 13.47 9.16
CA LYS A 64 -11.01 14.30 9.33
C LYS A 64 -11.17 14.74 10.79
N LEU A 65 -11.01 13.83 11.75
CA LEU A 65 -11.11 14.15 13.17
C LEU A 65 -10.03 15.14 13.61
N THR A 66 -8.78 14.93 13.19
CA THR A 66 -7.67 15.86 13.51
C THR A 66 -7.94 17.26 12.96
N ILE A 67 -8.33 17.37 11.69
CA ILE A 67 -8.67 18.67 11.06
C ILE A 67 -9.83 19.35 11.78
N GLU A 68 -10.89 18.59 12.13
CA GLU A 68 -12.04 19.13 12.86
C GLU A 68 -11.67 19.59 14.27
N GLN A 69 -10.74 18.91 14.94
CA GLN A 69 -10.24 19.31 16.24
C GLN A 69 -9.43 20.61 16.14
N GLN A 70 -8.49 20.67 15.20
CA GLN A 70 -7.66 21.86 14.97
C GLN A 70 -8.49 23.10 14.62
N ARG A 71 -9.56 22.94 13.82
CA ARG A 71 -10.51 24.02 13.54
C ARG A 71 -11.24 24.56 14.77
N LYS A 72 -11.47 23.72 15.79
CA LYS A 72 -12.10 24.18 17.04
C LYS A 72 -11.12 24.92 17.94
N GLU A 73 -9.85 24.53 17.90
CA GLU A 73 -8.78 25.07 18.73
C GLU A 73 -8.12 26.31 18.12
N VAL A 74 -8.25 26.55 16.81
CA VAL A 74 -7.61 27.71 16.14
C VAL A 74 -7.97 29.04 16.81
N GLU A 75 -9.22 29.19 17.27
CA GLU A 75 -9.70 30.44 17.88
C GLU A 75 -9.08 30.76 19.25
N SER A 76 -8.42 29.80 19.90
CA SER A 76 -7.70 30.06 21.16
C SER A 76 -6.28 30.59 20.94
N HIS A 77 -5.77 30.61 19.71
CA HIS A 77 -4.40 31.02 19.41
C HIS A 77 -4.29 32.56 19.16
N PRO A 78 -3.09 33.15 19.28
CA PRO A 78 -2.80 34.51 18.83
C PRO A 78 -3.04 34.72 17.31
N PRO A 79 -3.33 35.94 16.83
CA PRO A 79 -3.68 36.19 15.43
C PRO A 79 -2.65 35.75 14.38
N ASP A 80 -1.37 35.87 14.68
CA ASP A 80 -0.25 35.44 13.83
C ASP A 80 -0.16 33.91 13.73
N GLU A 81 -0.35 33.20 14.85
CA GLU A 81 -0.42 31.74 14.87
C GLU A 81 -1.68 31.21 14.16
N ARG A 82 -2.82 31.92 14.27
CA ARG A 82 -4.06 31.55 13.57
C ARG A 82 -3.91 31.51 12.06
N GLU A 83 -3.23 32.48 11.47
CA GLU A 83 -3.04 32.53 10.02
C GLU A 83 -2.27 31.30 9.54
N TYR A 84 -1.19 30.96 10.23
CA TYR A 84 -0.40 29.76 9.97
C TYR A 84 -1.22 28.48 10.14
N ILE A 85 -1.88 28.30 11.29
CA ILE A 85 -2.70 27.11 11.58
C ILE A 85 -3.82 26.95 10.55
N ASN A 86 -4.48 28.03 10.15
CA ASN A 86 -5.52 27.98 9.10
C ASN A 86 -4.96 27.56 7.74
N SER A 87 -3.73 28.00 7.40
CA SER A 87 -3.05 27.54 6.19
C SER A 87 -2.79 26.03 6.24
N CYS A 88 -2.23 25.52 7.35
CA CYS A 88 -2.00 24.09 7.55
C CYS A 88 -3.31 23.29 7.47
N ILE A 89 -4.38 23.78 8.10
CA ILE A 89 -5.72 23.17 8.04
C ILE A 89 -6.23 23.12 6.59
N GLY A 90 -6.00 24.18 5.82
CA GLY A 90 -6.37 24.24 4.41
C GLY A 90 -5.65 23.19 3.57
N GLU A 91 -4.34 23.07 3.76
CA GLU A 91 -3.50 22.09 3.06
C GLU A 91 -3.87 20.65 3.41
N ALA A 92 -4.01 20.34 4.71
CA ALA A 92 -4.45 19.02 5.16
C ALA A 92 -5.85 18.66 4.62
N GLN A 93 -6.78 19.62 4.59
CA GLN A 93 -8.11 19.41 4.00
C GLN A 93 -8.03 19.13 2.51
N GLN A 94 -7.19 19.86 1.77
CA GLN A 94 -6.96 19.63 0.35
C GLN A 94 -6.46 18.21 0.08
N HIS A 95 -5.44 17.75 0.82
CA HIS A 95 -4.89 16.40 0.67
C HIS A 95 -5.89 15.31 1.08
N LEU A 96 -6.69 15.54 2.12
CA LEU A 96 -7.76 14.63 2.51
C LEU A 96 -8.80 14.47 1.38
N ASP A 97 -9.17 15.56 0.71
CA ASP A 97 -10.16 15.50 -0.37
C ASP A 97 -9.58 14.88 -1.65
N GLN A 98 -8.29 15.09 -1.95
CA GLN A 98 -7.59 14.38 -3.01
C GLN A 98 -7.49 12.88 -2.73
N LEU A 99 -7.16 12.48 -1.50
CA LEU A 99 -7.11 11.09 -1.09
C LEU A 99 -8.48 10.42 -1.24
N LYS A 100 -9.57 11.06 -0.79
CA LYS A 100 -10.95 10.57 -1.00
C LYS A 100 -11.26 10.34 -2.48
N LYS A 101 -10.86 11.28 -3.35
CA LYS A 101 -11.07 11.16 -4.81
C LYS A 101 -10.32 9.95 -5.38
N LYS A 102 -9.05 9.78 -5.02
CA LYS A 102 -8.22 8.64 -5.47
C LYS A 102 -8.77 7.30 -4.97
N VAL A 103 -9.12 7.21 -3.69
CA VAL A 103 -9.73 6.02 -3.09
C VAL A 103 -11.06 5.69 -3.77
N LYS A 104 -11.91 6.69 -4.04
CA LYS A 104 -13.16 6.49 -4.79
C LYS A 104 -12.91 5.94 -6.20
N TYR A 105 -11.89 6.45 -6.90
CA TYR A 105 -11.51 5.93 -8.22
C TYR A 105 -11.04 4.47 -8.13
N ILE A 106 -10.16 4.15 -7.17
CA ILE A 106 -9.66 2.78 -6.94
C ILE A 106 -10.81 1.82 -6.63
N ARG A 107 -11.78 2.24 -5.81
CA ARG A 107 -13.03 1.48 -5.54
C ARG A 107 -13.84 1.26 -6.80
N GLY A 108 -14.06 2.30 -7.59
CA GLY A 108 -14.74 2.18 -8.87
C GLY A 108 -14.06 1.18 -9.81
N PHE A 109 -12.74 1.30 -9.95
CA PHE A 109 -11.93 0.39 -10.76
C PHE A 109 -12.05 -1.06 -10.28
N ALA A 110 -11.95 -1.31 -8.97
CA ALA A 110 -12.02 -2.65 -8.40
C ALA A 110 -13.38 -3.35 -8.57
N ILE A 111 -14.49 -2.60 -8.56
CA ILE A 111 -15.84 -3.16 -8.76
C ILE A 111 -15.98 -3.86 -10.12
N HIS A 112 -15.22 -3.42 -11.12
CA HIS A 112 -15.33 -3.92 -12.49
C HIS A 112 -14.41 -5.12 -12.78
N ILE A 113 -13.63 -5.57 -11.78
CA ILE A 113 -12.70 -6.70 -11.91
C ILE A 113 -13.39 -7.95 -11.36
N GLU A 114 -14.05 -8.72 -12.23
CA GLU A 114 -14.64 -10.03 -11.87
C GLU A 114 -13.58 -11.14 -11.76
N LYS A 115 -12.55 -11.09 -12.62
CA LYS A 115 -11.39 -11.99 -12.61
C LYS A 115 -10.12 -11.17 -12.80
N TYR A 116 -9.06 -11.57 -12.10
CA TYR A 116 -7.77 -10.93 -12.28
C TYR A 116 -7.25 -11.13 -13.70
N ASP A 117 -6.98 -10.02 -14.39
CA ASP A 117 -6.24 -9.98 -15.64
C ASP A 117 -4.82 -9.46 -15.36
N PRO A 118 -3.76 -10.25 -15.61
CA PRO A 118 -2.37 -9.82 -15.47
C PRO A 118 -2.02 -8.55 -16.25
N ALA A 119 -2.73 -8.25 -17.34
CA ALA A 119 -2.53 -7.01 -18.08
C ALA A 119 -2.87 -5.77 -17.25
N LEU A 120 -3.72 -5.89 -16.22
CA LEU A 120 -4.11 -4.81 -15.32
C LEU A 120 -3.08 -4.54 -14.22
N GLN A 121 -2.04 -5.36 -14.08
CA GLN A 121 -1.04 -5.23 -13.00
C GLN A 121 -0.40 -3.83 -12.99
N HIS A 122 -0.01 -3.32 -14.17
CA HIS A 122 0.58 -1.99 -14.30
C HIS A 122 -0.38 -0.87 -13.83
N THR A 123 -1.67 -0.98 -14.16
CA THR A 123 -2.71 -0.05 -13.70
C THR A 123 -2.87 -0.11 -12.18
N ILE A 124 -2.90 -1.32 -11.62
CA ILE A 124 -3.01 -1.52 -10.16
C ILE A 124 -1.81 -0.90 -9.44
N ASP A 125 -0.60 -1.10 -9.97
CA ASP A 125 0.63 -0.56 -9.38
C ASP A 125 0.65 0.98 -9.44
N SER A 126 0.29 1.57 -10.58
CA SER A 126 0.15 3.02 -10.73
C SER A 126 -0.88 3.60 -9.77
N LEU A 127 -2.05 2.97 -9.63
CA LEU A 127 -3.09 3.41 -8.70
C LEU A 127 -2.65 3.32 -7.23
N LYS A 128 -1.86 2.31 -6.89
CA LYS A 128 -1.28 2.16 -5.56
C LYS A 128 -0.26 3.26 -5.28
N GLU A 129 0.62 3.56 -6.23
CA GLU A 129 1.57 4.66 -6.11
C GLU A 129 0.86 6.00 -5.92
N ASP A 130 -0.15 6.27 -6.75
CA ASP A 130 -1.01 7.44 -6.67
C ASP A 130 -1.65 7.63 -5.30
N TYR A 131 -2.13 6.53 -4.70
CA TYR A 131 -2.68 6.50 -3.35
C TYR A 131 -1.60 6.78 -2.29
N LEU A 132 -0.45 6.10 -2.36
CA LEU A 132 0.62 6.24 -1.39
C LEU A 132 1.21 7.65 -1.39
N GLN A 133 1.40 8.24 -2.57
CA GLN A 133 1.88 9.61 -2.70
C GLN A 133 0.94 10.60 -1.98
N GLU A 134 -0.36 10.46 -2.19
CA GLU A 134 -1.34 11.38 -1.60
C GLU A 134 -1.53 11.14 -0.10
N LYS A 135 -1.48 9.87 0.33
CA LYS A 135 -1.44 9.50 1.74
C LYS A 135 -0.26 10.18 2.44
N ASN A 136 0.94 10.09 1.87
CA ASN A 136 2.14 10.67 2.47
C ASN A 136 2.03 12.19 2.59
N LYS A 137 1.51 12.88 1.58
CA LYS A 137 1.26 14.33 1.65
C LYS A 137 0.26 14.70 2.74
N LEU A 138 -0.82 13.92 2.87
CA LEU A 138 -1.78 14.11 3.96
C LEU A 138 -1.12 13.89 5.32
N GLU A 139 -0.33 12.83 5.48
CA GLU A 139 0.42 12.57 6.72
C GLU A 139 1.41 13.71 7.02
N ASP A 140 2.11 14.22 6.01
CA ASP A 140 3.04 15.34 6.16
C ASP A 140 2.29 16.62 6.59
N ALA A 141 1.17 16.95 5.95
CA ALA A 141 0.34 18.11 6.31
C ALA A 141 -0.31 17.99 7.70
N LEU A 142 -0.48 16.76 8.21
CA LEU A 142 -0.99 16.50 9.54
C LEU A 142 0.09 16.47 10.63
N LYS A 143 1.39 16.40 10.29
CA LYS A 143 2.49 16.41 11.28
C LYS A 143 2.64 17.73 12.02
N ASP A 144 2.12 18.80 11.42
CA ASP A 144 2.18 20.15 11.99
C ASP A 144 1.07 20.38 13.04
N PHE A 145 0.29 19.34 13.38
CA PHE A 145 -0.78 19.33 14.39
C PHE A 145 -0.47 18.40 15.55
#